data_AF-A0A3A0B1F6-F1
#
_entry.id   AF-A0A3A0B1F6-F1
#
_cell.length_a   1.000
_cell.length_b   1.000
_cell.length_c   1.000
_cell.angle_alpha   90.00
_cell.angle_beta   90.00
_cell.angle_gamma   90.00
#
_symmetry.space_group_name_H-M   'P 1'
#
loop_
_entity.id
_entity.type
_entity.pdbx_description
1 polymer ?
#
loop_
_entity_poly.entity_id
_entity_poly.type
_entity_poly.pdbx_seq_one_letter_code
_entity_poly.pdbx_strand_id
1 'polypeptide(L)'
;MATLPEPVEEHHPGVREYATIAVILTVITAIEVALFYISAVEDFLAPMLLVLSLLKFVLVVGYYMHLKMDNRLFRYVFAAGFIIALSIVATLMALFDRW
;
A
#
# COMPACT_ATOMS: atom_id res chain seq x y z
N MET A 1 37.92 1.56 -40.28
CA MET A 1 37.44 2.47 -39.21
C MET A 1 36.15 1.88 -38.69
N ALA A 2 36.24 0.91 -37.78
CA ALA A 2 35.09 0.18 -37.27
C ALA A 2 34.33 1.09 -36.28
N THR A 3 33.10 1.44 -36.60
CA THR A 3 32.18 2.13 -35.69
C THR A 3 31.79 1.15 -34.58
N LEU A 4 32.27 1.38 -33.36
CA LEU A 4 31.79 0.63 -32.21
C LEU A 4 30.30 0.98 -32.01
N PRO A 5 29.40 -0.01 -31.91
CA PRO A 5 28.02 0.28 -31.57
C PRO A 5 27.99 0.95 -30.19
N GLU A 6 27.40 2.14 -30.12
CA GLU A 6 27.11 2.85 -28.88
C GLU A 6 26.41 1.89 -27.89
N PRO A 7 26.78 1.89 -26.60
CA PRO A 7 26.07 1.10 -25.61
C PRO A 7 24.64 1.67 -25.53
N VAL A 8 23.68 0.91 -26.06
CA VAL A 8 22.25 1.16 -25.87
C VAL A 8 22.02 1.17 -24.37
N GLU A 9 21.73 2.35 -23.80
CA GLU A 9 21.42 2.51 -22.38
C GLU A 9 20.42 1.43 -21.97
N GLU A 10 20.87 0.51 -21.13
CA GLU A 10 20.04 -0.55 -20.58
C GLU A 10 18.86 0.11 -19.85
N HIS A 11 17.68 -0.05 -20.45
CA HIS A 11 16.42 0.43 -19.93
C HIS A 11 16.06 -0.40 -18.70
N HIS A 12 16.72 -0.16 -17.55
CA HIS A 12 16.44 -0.85 -16.29
C HIS A 12 15.00 -0.54 -15.84
N PRO A 13 14.03 -1.45 -16.04
CA PRO A 13 12.66 -1.23 -15.64
C PRO A 13 12.58 -1.58 -14.16
N GLY A 14 12.41 -0.56 -13.32
CA GLY A 14 12.20 -0.76 -11.89
C GLY A 14 11.98 0.56 -11.18
N VAL A 15 12.97 1.47 -11.23
CA VAL A 15 12.98 2.67 -10.38
C VAL A 15 11.84 3.65 -10.69
N ARG A 16 11.49 3.86 -11.97
CA ARG A 16 10.42 4.82 -12.34
C ARG A 16 9.03 4.42 -11.87
N GLU A 17 8.71 3.13 -11.84
CA GLU A 17 7.40 2.66 -11.38
C GLU A 17 7.26 2.87 -9.86
N TYR A 18 8.27 2.45 -9.09
CA TYR A 18 8.31 2.70 -7.64
C TYR A 18 8.27 4.19 -7.30
N ALA A 19 9.01 5.03 -8.03
CA ALA A 19 8.99 6.47 -7.82
C ALA A 19 7.60 7.07 -8.08
N THR A 20 6.89 6.59 -9.10
CA THR A 20 5.51 7.04 -9.40
C THR A 20 4.56 6.69 -8.27
N ILE A 21 4.67 5.47 -7.72
CA ILE A 21 3.82 5.02 -6.61
C ILE A 21 4.16 5.74 -5.32
N ALA A 22 5.44 6.04 -5.08
CA ALA A 22 5.88 6.88 -3.97
C ALA A 22 5.16 8.24 -3.99
N VAL A 23 5.15 8.90 -5.15
CA VAL A 23 4.49 10.20 -5.34
C VAL A 23 2.99 10.08 -5.07
N ILE A 24 2.33 9.04 -5.57
CA ILE A 24 0.90 8.80 -5.31
C ILE A 24 0.63 8.65 -3.80
N LEU A 25 1.43 7.85 -3.09
CA LEU A 25 1.30 7.67 -1.64
C LEU A 25 1.52 8.97 -0.88
N THR A 26 2.50 9.78 -1.29
CA THR A 26 2.74 11.10 -0.71
C THR A 26 1.55 12.02 -0.90
N VAL A 27 0.96 12.06 -2.09
CA VAL A 27 -0.24 12.87 -2.38
C VAL A 27 -1.42 12.41 -1.52
N ILE A 28 -1.67 11.09 -1.44
CA ILE A 28 -2.73 10.53 -0.59
C ILE A 28 -2.51 10.94 0.87
N THR A 29 -1.27 10.88 1.36
CA THR A 29 -0.94 11.25 2.74
C THR A 29 -1.10 12.76 2.98
N ALA A 30 -0.72 13.61 2.02
CA ALA A 30 -0.94 15.05 2.14
C ALA A 30 -2.43 15.40 2.19
N ILE A 31 -3.26 14.72 1.39
CA ILE A 31 -4.72 14.85 1.44
C ILE A 31 -5.25 14.41 2.81
N GLU A 32 -4.76 13.30 3.35
CA GLU A 32 -5.16 12.81 4.66
C GLU A 32 -4.88 13.81 5.78
N VAL A 33 -3.68 14.40 5.78
CA VAL A 33 -3.31 15.46 6.72
C VAL A 33 -4.20 16.68 6.52
N ALA A 34 -4.44 17.12 5.28
CA ALA A 34 -5.31 18.26 5.00
C ALA A 34 -6.75 18.04 5.50
N LEU A 35 -7.31 16.84 5.28
CA LEU A 35 -8.63 16.46 5.78
C LEU A 35 -8.69 16.43 7.30
N PHE A 36 -7.62 15.99 7.96
CA PHE A 36 -7.51 16.01 9.42
C PHE A 36 -7.57 17.42 10.02
N TYR A 37 -7.10 18.44 9.29
CA TYR A 37 -7.13 19.84 9.73
C TYR A 37 -8.46 20.55 9.45
N ILE A 38 -9.36 19.98 8.65
CA ILE A 38 -10.64 20.60 8.29
C ILE A 38 -11.75 20.06 9.19
N SER A 39 -12.26 20.90 10.10
CA SER A 39 -13.34 20.54 11.03
C SER A 39 -14.69 20.27 10.35
N ALA A 40 -14.85 20.68 9.09
CA ALA A 40 -16.12 20.55 8.35
C ALA A 40 -16.50 19.09 8.01
N VAL A 41 -15.58 18.13 8.23
CA VAL A 41 -15.79 16.71 7.94
C VAL A 41 -15.66 15.82 9.18
N GLU A 42 -15.70 16.37 10.40
CA GLU A 42 -15.49 15.63 11.66
C GLU A 42 -16.30 14.33 11.77
N ASP A 43 -17.60 14.36 11.44
CA ASP A 43 -18.48 13.17 11.52
C ASP A 43 -18.08 12.06 10.53
N PHE A 44 -17.48 12.43 9.40
CA PHE A 44 -17.03 11.51 8.35
C PHE A 44 -15.51 11.29 8.34
N LEU A 45 -14.79 11.94 9.25
CA LEU A 45 -13.33 11.92 9.29
C LEU A 45 -12.83 10.51 9.58
N ALA A 46 -13.38 9.84 10.59
CA ALA A 46 -13.01 8.47 10.94
C ALA A 46 -13.18 7.46 9.77
N PRO A 47 -14.36 7.32 9.12
CA PRO A 47 -14.50 6.40 8.00
C PRO A 47 -13.65 6.81 6.78
N MET A 48 -13.48 8.11 6.51
CA MET A 48 -12.65 8.59 5.40
C MET A 48 -11.18 8.22 5.60
N LEU A 49 -10.64 8.45 6.80
CA LEU A 49 -9.27 8.09 7.15
C LEU A 49 -9.05 6.57 7.08
N LEU A 50 -10.03 5.76 7.49
CA LEU A 50 -9.95 4.30 7.34
C LEU A 50 -9.86 3.87 5.87
N VAL A 51 -10.65 4.49 4.99
CA VAL A 51 -10.59 4.18 3.55
C VAL A 51 -9.25 4.62 2.94
N LEU A 52 -8.76 5.82 3.27
CA LEU A 52 -7.45 6.30 2.79
C LEU A 52 -6.30 5.43 3.30
N SER A 53 -6.35 5.01 4.56
CA SER A 53 -5.38 4.10 5.17
C SER A 53 -5.39 2.72 4.50
N LEU A 54 -6.58 2.17 4.23
CA LEU A 54 -6.73 0.90 3.51
C LEU A 54 -6.18 1.00 2.08
N LEU A 55 -6.45 2.10 1.37
CA LEU A 55 -5.92 2.33 0.02
C LEU A 55 -4.39 2.36 0.03
N LYS A 56 -3.77 3.11 0.96
CA LYS A 56 -2.32 3.14 1.13
C LYS A 56 -1.76 1.75 1.41
N PHE A 57 -2.40 1.00 2.30
CA PHE A 57 -2.00 -0.37 2.62
C PHE A 57 -1.99 -1.27 1.37
N VAL A 58 -3.05 -1.24 0.56
CA VAL A 58 -3.13 -2.02 -0.69
C VAL A 58 -2.05 -1.60 -1.69
N LEU A 59 -1.78 -0.30 -1.85
CA LEU A 59 -0.71 0.18 -2.72
C LEU A 59 0.67 -0.29 -2.26
N VAL A 60 0.97 -0.17 -0.96
CA VAL A 60 2.26 -0.59 -0.38
C VAL A 60 2.45 -2.10 -0.52
N VAL A 61 1.45 -2.89 -0.14
CA VAL A 61 1.49 -4.35 -0.25
C VAL A 61 1.61 -4.77 -1.72
N GLY A 62 0.80 -4.20 -2.62
CA GLY A 62 0.80 -4.57 -4.03
C GLY A 62 2.11 -4.26 -4.74
N TYR A 63 2.69 -3.08 -4.49
CA TYR A 63 3.84 -2.60 -5.25
C TYR A 63 5.16 -2.67 -4.48
N TYR A 64 5.23 -2.12 -3.26
CA TYR A 64 6.48 -2.09 -2.47
C TYR A 64 6.87 -3.44 -1.89
N MET A 65 5.91 -4.29 -1.52
CA MET A 65 6.20 -5.68 -1.11
C MET A 65 6.35 -6.64 -2.29
N HIS A 66 6.50 -6.13 -3.52
CA HIS A 66 6.73 -6.89 -4.75
C HIS A 66 5.60 -7.86 -5.16
N LEU A 67 4.49 -7.94 -4.44
CA LEU A 67 3.40 -8.91 -4.66
C LEU A 67 2.73 -8.88 -6.03
N LYS A 68 2.82 -7.76 -6.74
CA LYS A 68 2.34 -7.63 -8.12
C LYS A 68 3.34 -8.16 -9.15
N MET A 69 4.64 -8.06 -8.89
CA MET A 69 5.72 -8.48 -9.78
C MET A 69 6.31 -9.86 -9.44
N ASP A 70 6.04 -10.37 -8.25
CA ASP A 70 6.53 -11.65 -7.75
C ASP A 70 5.50 -12.80 -7.91
N ASN A 71 5.94 -14.03 -7.66
CA ASN A 71 5.11 -15.22 -7.79
C ASN A 71 3.88 -15.17 -6.89
N ARG A 72 2.75 -15.71 -7.39
CA ARG A 72 1.44 -15.74 -6.70
C ARG A 72 1.52 -16.32 -5.27
N LEU A 73 2.51 -17.16 -5.01
CA LEU A 73 2.75 -17.81 -3.72
C LEU A 73 3.00 -16.79 -2.59
N PHE A 74 3.78 -15.72 -2.84
CA PHE A 74 3.98 -14.66 -1.83
C PHE A 74 2.67 -13.94 -1.48
N ARG A 75 1.77 -13.80 -2.47
CA ARG A 75 0.45 -13.19 -2.26
C ARG A 75 -0.45 -14.03 -1.39
N TYR A 76 -0.43 -15.35 -1.58
CA TYR A 76 -1.20 -16.25 -0.75
C TYR A 76 -0.66 -16.31 0.68
N VAL A 77 0.67 -16.36 0.87
CA VAL A 77 1.27 -16.39 2.21
C VAL A 77 0.97 -15.11 2.99
N PHE A 78 1.12 -13.94 2.36
CA PHE A 78 0.77 -12.66 2.99
C PHE A 78 -0.73 -12.57 3.32
N ALA A 79 -1.60 -12.90 2.36
CA ALA A 79 -3.04 -12.86 2.56
C ALA A 79 -3.50 -13.84 3.65
N ALA A 80 -2.93 -15.05 3.70
CA ALA A 80 -3.21 -16.01 4.76
C ALA A 80 -2.81 -15.47 6.14
N GLY A 81 -1.60 -14.90 6.26
CA GLY A 81 -1.15 -14.25 7.50
C GLY A 81 -2.05 -13.09 7.92
N PHE A 82 -2.47 -12.26 6.96
CA PHE A 82 -3.38 -11.13 7.20
C PHE A 82 -4.77 -11.60 7.69
N ILE A 83 -5.33 -12.65 7.07
CA ILE A 83 -6.61 -13.25 7.49
C ILE A 83 -6.49 -13.84 8.91
N ILE A 84 -5.40 -14.55 9.20
CA ILE A 84 -5.16 -15.10 10.54
C ILE A 84 -5.08 -13.96 11.56
N ALA A 85 -4.32 -12.90 11.29
CA ALA A 85 -4.23 -11.74 12.17
C ALA A 85 -5.59 -11.10 12.44
N LEU A 86 -6.39 -10.85 11.40
CA LEU A 86 -7.76 -10.33 11.53
C LEU A 86 -8.66 -11.27 12.35
N SER A 87 -8.55 -12.58 12.13
CA SER A 87 -9.34 -13.58 12.86
C SER A 87 -9.00 -13.62 14.34
N ILE A 88 -7.72 -13.45 14.69
CA ILE A 88 -7.26 -13.39 16.08
C ILE A 88 -7.83 -12.14 16.73
N VAL A 89 -7.69 -10.96 16.10
CA VAL A 89 -8.23 -9.70 16.62
C VAL A 89 -9.75 -9.79 16.82
N ALA A 90 -10.48 -10.31 15.83
CA ALA A 90 -11.93 -10.46 15.91
C ALA A 90 -12.34 -11.43 17.03
N THR A 91 -11.61 -12.53 17.19
CA THR A 91 -11.85 -13.52 18.26
C THR A 91 -11.55 -12.92 19.63
N LEU A 92 -10.48 -12.15 19.76
CA LEU A 92 -10.13 -11.46 21.00
C LEU A 92 -11.19 -10.43 21.39
N MET A 93 -11.64 -9.61 20.44
CA MET A 93 -12.75 -8.67 20.66
C MET A 93 -14.02 -9.40 21.09
N ALA A 94 -14.39 -10.49 20.41
CA ALA A 94 -15.57 -11.28 20.77
C ALA A 94 -15.43 -11.97 22.14
N LEU A 95 -14.21 -12.33 22.57
CA LEU A 95 -13.96 -12.95 23.86
C LEU A 95 -14.10 -11.93 25.01
N PHE A 96 -13.57 -10.72 24.85
CA PHE A 96 -13.64 -9.66 25.86
C PHE A 96 -14.99 -8.94 25.90
N ASP A 97 -15.70 -8.83 24.78
CA ASP A 97 -17.07 -8.29 24.72
C ASP A 97 -18.07 -9.16 25.50
N ARG A 98 -17.74 -10.44 25.69
CA ARG A 98 -18.54 -11.43 26.43
C ARG A 98 -18.24 -11.47 27.94
N TRP A 99 -17.34 -10.63 28.46
CA TRP A 99 -16.95 -10.54 29.88
C TRP A 99 -17.46 -9.25 30.51
#